data_AF-A0A2S9GIP6-F1
#
_entry.id   AF-A0A2S9GIP6-F1
#
_cell.length_a   1.000
_cell.length_b   1.000
_cell.length_c   1.000
_cell.angle_alpha   90.00
_cell.angle_beta   90.00
_cell.angle_gamma   90.00
#
_symmetry.space_group_name_H-M   'P 1'
#
loop_
_entity.id
_entity.type
_entity.pdbx_description
1 polymer ?
#
loop_
_entity_poly.entity_id
_entity_poly.type
_entity_poly.pdbx_seq_one_letter_code
_entity_poly.pdbx_strand_id
1 'polypeptide(L)'
;RAVIGTGIGFLLGAVLISLVGVDPVVLWILMPLVVFGSAYVPEIASFTAAQAAFTMMVLIFFNLIVPTGWAVGLIRVEDVLVGAL
;
A
#
# COMPACT_ATOMS: atom_id res chain seq x y z
N ARG A 1 6.98 -15.34 4.44
CA ARG A 1 7.43 -14.53 3.29
C ARG A 1 6.40 -13.47 2.91
N ALA A 2 5.12 -13.83 2.72
CA ALA A 2 4.04 -12.86 2.47
C ALA A 2 3.96 -11.77 3.55
N VAL A 3 3.84 -12.16 4.82
CA VAL A 3 3.74 -11.25 5.97
C VAL A 3 4.89 -10.24 6.05
N ILE A 4 6.12 -10.69 5.77
CA ILE A 4 7.31 -9.81 5.75
C ILE A 4 7.20 -8.79 4.62
N GLY A 5 6.81 -9.23 3.41
CA GLY A 5 6.59 -8.33 2.27
C GLY A 5 5.50 -7.30 2.55
N THR A 6 4.39 -7.71 3.15
CA THR A 6 3.31 -6.82 3.59
C THR A 6 3.81 -5.80 4.62
N GLY A 7 4.60 -6.23 5.61
CA GLY A 7 5.20 -5.32 6.59
C GLY A 7 6.13 -4.29 5.95
N ILE A 8 6.97 -4.72 5.00
CA ILE A 8 7.84 -3.82 4.23
C ILE A 8 7.01 -2.84 3.40
N GLY A 9 5.98 -3.31 2.70
CA GLY A 9 5.08 -2.48 1.91
C GLY A 9 4.35 -1.44 2.75
N PHE A 10 3.89 -1.80 3.95
CA PHE A 10 3.28 -0.85 4.86
C PHE A 10 4.26 0.25 5.29
N LEU A 11 5.49 -0.12 5.69
CA LEU A 11 6.52 0.83 6.07
C LEU A 11 6.87 1.78 4.93
N LEU A 12 7.12 1.24 3.73
CA LEU A 12 7.41 2.04 2.54
C LEU A 12 6.24 2.97 2.19
N GLY A 13 5.00 2.51 2.39
CA GLY A 13 3.79 3.25 2.03
C GLY A 13 3.52 4.38 2.98
N ALA A 14 3.69 4.13 4.29
CA ALA A 14 3.62 5.15 5.31
C ALA A 14 4.67 6.24 5.07
N VAL A 15 5.93 5.85 4.78
CA VAL A 15 7.01 6.79 4.45
C VAL A 15 6.66 7.58 3.19
N LEU A 16 6.27 6.92 2.09
CA LEU A 16 5.92 7.58 0.84
C LEU A 16 4.81 8.62 1.05
N ILE A 17 3.69 8.22 1.65
CA ILE A 17 2.54 9.10 1.92
C ILE A 17 2.92 10.24 2.87
N SER A 18 3.79 10.01 3.86
CA SER A 18 4.28 11.08 4.73
C SER A 18 5.11 12.13 3.99
N LEU A 19 5.81 11.72 2.92
CA LEU A 19 6.66 12.60 2.11
C LEU A 19 5.85 13.33 1.03
N VAL A 20 4.96 12.62 0.32
CA VAL A 20 4.22 13.18 -0.82
C VAL A 20 2.85 13.76 -0.45
N GLY A 21 2.37 13.47 0.76
CA GLY A 21 1.03 13.84 1.20
C GLY A 21 -0.07 12.99 0.54
N VAL A 22 -1.28 13.55 0.51
CA VAL A 22 -2.49 12.92 -0.02
C VAL A 22 -3.09 13.71 -1.18
N ASP A 23 -2.24 14.46 -1.90
CA ASP A 23 -2.65 15.18 -3.09
C ASP A 23 -3.19 14.20 -4.15
N PRO A 24 -4.44 14.35 -4.62
CA PRO A 24 -5.04 13.40 -5.53
C PRO A 24 -4.25 13.23 -6.83
N VAL A 25 -3.67 14.30 -7.39
CA VAL A 25 -2.91 14.24 -8.65
C VAL A 25 -1.67 13.37 -8.46
N VAL A 26 -0.95 13.55 -7.36
CA VAL A 26 0.22 12.73 -7.04
C VAL A 26 -0.18 11.26 -6.85
N LEU A 27 -1.25 10.98 -6.11
CA LEU A 27 -1.72 9.62 -5.87
C LEU A 27 -2.18 8.93 -7.16
N TRP A 28 -2.82 9.65 -8.09
CA TRP A 28 -3.18 9.14 -9.42
C TRP A 28 -1.95 8.79 -10.26
N ILE A 29 -0.85 9.53 -10.14
CA ILE A 29 0.42 9.22 -10.81
C ILE A 29 1.09 8.00 -10.18
N LEU A 30 1.05 7.86 -8.86
CA LEU A 30 1.62 6.73 -8.14
C LEU A 30 0.83 5.43 -8.38
N MET A 31 -0.50 5.53 -8.55
CA MET A 31 -1.40 4.40 -8.75
C MET A 31 -0.93 3.40 -9.82
N PRO A 32 -0.69 3.78 -11.08
CA PRO A 32 -0.27 2.82 -12.12
C PRO A 32 1.05 2.12 -11.78
N LEU A 33 1.99 2.80 -11.10
CA LEU A 33 3.27 2.21 -10.70
C LEU A 33 3.08 1.10 -9.67
N VAL A 34 2.25 1.32 -8.65
CA VAL A 34 2.00 0.32 -7.61
C VAL A 34 1.09 -0.80 -8.08
N VAL A 35 0.14 -0.52 -8.98
CA VAL A 35 -0.69 -1.54 -9.64
C VAL A 35 0.20 -2.45 -10.47
N PHE A 36 1.03 -1.89 -11.34
CA PHE A 36 2.01 -2.65 -12.13
C PHE A 36 2.96 -3.44 -11.24
N GLY A 37 3.48 -2.79 -10.20
CA GLY A 37 4.34 -3.41 -9.20
C GLY A 37 3.68 -4.63 -8.54
N SER A 38 2.40 -4.54 -8.21
CA SER A 38 1.67 -5.62 -7.53
C SER A 38 1.40 -6.83 -8.45
N ALA A 39 1.18 -6.59 -9.74
CA ALA A 39 0.77 -7.62 -10.69
C ALA A 39 1.94 -8.28 -11.43
N TYR A 40 2.96 -7.51 -11.81
CA TYR A 40 4.02 -7.96 -12.72
C TYR A 40 5.35 -8.33 -12.03
N VAL A 41 5.68 -7.67 -10.91
CA VAL A 41 6.91 -7.97 -10.14
C VAL A 41 7.01 -9.42 -9.62
N PRO A 42 5.92 -10.17 -9.31
CA PRO A 42 6.06 -11.58 -8.95
C PRO A 42 6.72 -12.43 -10.04
N GLU A 43 6.49 -12.10 -11.31
CA GLU A 43 6.95 -12.90 -12.46
C GLU A 43 8.44 -12.69 -12.75
N ILE A 44 8.97 -11.50 -12.45
CA ILE A 44 10.33 -11.09 -12.87
C ILE A 44 11.32 -10.86 -11.73
N ALA A 45 10.88 -10.73 -10.48
CA ALA A 45 11.77 -10.39 -9.37
C ALA A 45 11.54 -11.23 -8.11
N SER A 46 10.50 -10.93 -7.32
CA SER A 46 10.23 -11.71 -6.11
C SER A 46 8.80 -11.56 -5.62
N PHE A 47 8.29 -12.65 -5.02
CA PHE A 47 7.01 -12.65 -4.34
C PHE A 47 6.95 -11.64 -3.16
N THR A 48 8.09 -11.39 -2.49
CA THR A 48 8.12 -10.45 -1.35
C THR A 48 8.00 -9.00 -1.83
N ALA A 49 8.65 -8.64 -2.93
CA ALA A 49 8.52 -7.32 -3.56
C ALA A 49 7.11 -7.09 -4.09
N ALA A 50 6.50 -8.11 -4.70
CA ALA A 50 5.11 -8.04 -5.14
C ALA A 50 4.13 -7.81 -3.98
N GLN A 51 4.31 -8.52 -2.86
CA GLN A 51 3.49 -8.32 -1.66
C GLN A 51 3.66 -6.91 -1.08
N ALA A 52 4.87 -6.37 -1.09
CA ALA A 52 5.10 -4.98 -0.69
C ALA A 52 4.35 -4.01 -1.62
N ALA A 53 4.48 -4.16 -2.94
CA ALA A 53 3.80 -3.31 -3.92
C ALA A 53 2.27 -3.41 -3.83
N PHE A 54 1.73 -4.60 -3.54
CA PHE A 54 0.30 -4.79 -3.29
C PHE A 54 -0.18 -3.99 -2.07
N THR A 55 0.56 -4.02 -0.96
CA THR A 55 0.22 -3.21 0.23
C THR A 55 0.27 -1.72 -0.06
N MET A 56 1.27 -1.25 -0.82
CA MET A 56 1.37 0.13 -1.28
C MET A 56 0.15 0.54 -2.12
N MET A 57 -0.27 -0.33 -3.05
CA MET A 57 -1.43 -0.11 -3.90
C MET A 57 -2.70 0.12 -3.08
N VAL A 58 -2.94 -0.73 -2.08
CA VAL A 58 -4.08 -0.60 -1.18
C VAL A 58 -4.06 0.75 -0.42
N LEU A 59 -2.90 1.17 0.09
CA LEU A 59 -2.76 2.45 0.78
C LEU A 59 -3.05 3.65 -0.13
N ILE A 60 -2.59 3.62 -1.38
CA ILE A 60 -2.85 4.68 -2.36
C ILE A 60 -4.33 4.72 -2.73
N PHE A 61 -4.95 3.56 -2.97
CA PHE A 61 -6.37 3.48 -3.32
C PHE A 61 -7.25 4.06 -2.20
N PHE A 62 -6.96 3.72 -0.95
CA PHE A 62 -7.73 4.28 0.16
C PHE A 62 -7.53 5.78 0.32
N ASN A 63 -6.31 6.29 0.15
CA ASN A 63 -6.08 7.73 0.21
C ASN A 63 -6.72 8.49 -0.96
N LEU A 64 -6.92 7.85 -2.11
CA LEU A 64 -7.71 8.41 -3.22
C LEU A 64 -9.20 8.50 -2.91
N ILE A 65 -9.75 7.57 -2.12
CA ILE A 65 -11.17 7.54 -1.76
C ILE A 65 -11.44 8.46 -0.55
N VAL A 66 -10.64 8.31 0.52
CA VAL A 66 -10.72 9.09 1.76
C VAL A 66 -9.30 9.46 2.19
N PRO A 67 -8.85 10.71 1.96
CA PRO A 67 -7.47 11.13 2.18
C PRO A 67 -7.16 11.27 3.68
N THR A 68 -6.79 10.17 4.32
CA THR A 68 -6.52 10.05 5.77
C THR A 68 -5.04 9.79 6.08
N GLY A 69 -4.18 9.78 5.07
CA GLY A 69 -2.74 9.64 5.16
C GLY A 69 -2.29 8.22 5.52
N TRP A 70 -1.26 8.14 6.36
CA TRP A 70 -0.72 6.86 6.85
C TRP A 70 -1.65 6.16 7.85
N ALA A 71 -2.51 6.92 8.54
CA ALA A 71 -3.46 6.40 9.53
C ALA A 71 -4.44 5.37 8.93
N VAL A 72 -4.65 5.42 7.60
CA VAL A 72 -5.37 4.38 6.83
C VAL A 72 -4.88 2.99 7.21
N GLY A 73 -3.56 2.75 7.22
CA GLY A 73 -3.09 1.38 7.42
C GLY A 73 -3.22 0.92 8.87
N LEU A 74 -3.24 1.82 9.86
CA LEU A 74 -3.55 1.47 11.24
C LEU A 74 -5.01 1.02 11.36
N ILE A 75 -5.93 1.83 10.84
CA ILE A 75 -7.37 1.52 10.80
C ILE A 75 -7.62 0.19 10.08
N ARG A 76 -6.83 -0.14 9.05
CA ARG A 76 -6.95 -1.42 8.35
C ARG A 76 -6.53 -2.63 9.17
N VAL A 77 -5.53 -2.51 10.03
CA VAL A 77 -5.19 -3.59 10.97
C VAL A 77 -6.32 -3.75 11.98
N GLU A 78 -6.87 -2.65 12.49
CA GLU A 78 -8.02 -2.66 13.40
C GLU A 78 -9.25 -3.31 12.73
N ASP A 79 -9.61 -2.91 11.51
CA ASP A 79 -10.75 -3.45 10.78
C ASP A 79 -10.62 -4.95 10.48
N VAL A 80 -9.41 -5.42 10.14
CA VAL A 80 -9.14 -6.86 9.92
C VAL A 80 -9.28 -7.64 11.22
N LEU A 81 -8.78 -7.10 12.34
CA LEU A 81 -8.91 -7.73 13.65
C LEU A 81 -10.37 -7.79 14.11
N VAL A 82 -11.14 -6.71 13.93
CA VAL A 82 -12.56 -6.65 14.25
C VAL A 82 -13.36 -7.63 13.38
N GLY A 83 -13.07 -7.70 12.08
CA GLY A 83 -13.77 -8.61 11.16
C GLY A 83 -13.39 -10.10 11.28
N ALA A 84 -12.29 -10.42 11.97
CA ALA A 84 -11.86 -11.79 12.22
C ALA A 84 -12.41 -12.40 13.53
N LEU A 85 -13.04 -11.60 14.38
CA LEU A 85 -13.76 -12.00 15.60
C LEU A 85 -15.23 -12.32 15.30
#